data_AF-A0AAW3ZSM6-F1
#
_entry.id   AF-A0AAW3ZSM6-F1
#
_cell.length_a   1.000
_cell.length_b   1.000
_cell.length_c   1.000
_cell.angle_alpha   90.00
_cell.angle_beta   90.00
_cell.angle_gamma   90.00
#
_symmetry.space_group_name_H-M   'P 1'
#
loop_
_entity.id
_entity.type
_entity.pdbx_description
1 polymer ?
#
loop_
_entity_poly.entity_id
_entity_poly.type
_entity_poly.pdbx_seq_one_letter_code
_entity_poly.pdbx_strand_id
1 'polypeptide(L)'
;MAISERIEKNIDFFAGKYRVRVKTRQGEIRQYFDDVEAARRSLKRIRKAHPPRIENGILQQPRKGTSHPRTGVVRAIRVDRRKPSNPHYLAFSVNWKDENGKNHVSSFQAGNVDTVTPADIKHAEQTAIAFREAYEYARHNNLKFKPEAFSAWRSLQCYPWSSTSDWRSTAAEQVRNNPDIVAPLTKAAIKAFLSGPTKA
;
A
#
# COMPACT_ATOMS: atom_id res chain seq x y z
N MET A 1 24.73 15.58 -30.81
CA MET A 1 25.42 14.99 -29.65
C MET A 1 24.59 15.25 -28.40
N ALA A 2 23.82 14.27 -27.92
CA ALA A 2 22.96 14.41 -26.75
C ALA A 2 23.22 13.24 -25.79
N ILE A 3 24.38 13.26 -25.14
CA ILE A 3 24.76 12.31 -24.09
C ILE A 3 24.94 13.13 -22.83
N SER A 4 24.04 12.96 -21.84
CA SER A 4 24.30 13.07 -20.39
C SER A 4 23.17 13.68 -19.54
N GLU A 5 22.03 14.10 -20.10
CA GLU A 5 20.94 14.75 -19.33
C GLU A 5 20.17 13.86 -18.33
N ARG A 6 20.68 12.66 -18.07
CA ARG A 6 20.20 11.78 -17.00
C ARG A 6 21.28 11.54 -15.96
N ILE A 7 21.88 12.63 -15.47
CA ILE A 7 22.72 12.57 -14.28
C ILE A 7 21.82 12.02 -13.15
N GLU A 8 22.27 10.91 -12.54
CA GLU A 8 21.57 10.19 -11.49
C GLU A 8 20.97 11.17 -10.45
N LYS A 9 19.76 10.94 -9.93
CA LYS A 9 19.04 11.82 -8.98
C LYS A 9 19.83 12.34 -7.75
N ASN A 10 21.04 11.82 -7.54
CA ASN A 10 21.96 12.12 -6.44
C ASN A 10 23.25 12.84 -6.88
N ILE A 11 23.47 13.08 -8.19
CA ILE A 11 24.59 13.86 -8.70
C ILE A 11 24.00 15.01 -9.51
N ASP A 12 24.45 16.23 -9.26
CA ASP A 12 24.02 17.41 -9.99
C ASP A 12 25.17 18.39 -10.16
N PHE A 13 25.21 19.12 -11.27
CA PHE A 13 26.26 20.10 -11.51
C PHE A 13 25.87 21.44 -10.86
N PHE A 14 26.73 21.97 -9.99
CA PHE A 14 26.48 23.18 -9.22
C PHE A 14 27.76 23.99 -9.05
N ALA A 15 27.71 25.27 -9.40
CA ALA A 15 28.82 26.23 -9.26
C ALA A 15 30.16 25.73 -9.84
N GLY A 16 30.12 25.14 -11.04
CA GLY A 16 31.32 24.65 -11.73
C GLY A 16 31.81 23.27 -11.28
N LYS A 17 31.12 22.60 -10.35
CA LYS A 17 31.50 21.28 -9.81
C LYS A 17 30.34 20.29 -9.84
N TYR A 18 30.65 19.00 -9.90
CA TYR A 18 29.71 17.91 -9.69
C TYR A 18 29.47 17.71 -8.20
N ARG A 19 28.24 17.98 -7.76
CA ARG A 19 27.76 17.78 -6.40
C ARG A 19 27.11 16.42 -6.26
N VAL A 20 27.55 15.63 -5.29
CA VAL A 20 26.91 14.39 -4.84
C VAL A 20 26.08 14.69 -3.59
N ARG A 21 24.79 14.33 -3.61
CA ARG A 21 23.86 14.44 -2.48
C ARG A 21 23.34 13.08 -2.07
N VAL A 22 23.64 12.66 -0.84
CA VAL A 22 23.12 11.41 -0.27
C VAL A 22 22.54 11.69 1.11
N LYS A 23 21.24 11.45 1.27
CA LYS A 23 20.59 11.49 2.59
C LYS A 23 20.90 10.19 3.34
N THR A 24 21.53 10.32 4.49
CA THR A 24 21.80 9.23 5.44
C THR A 24 21.03 9.47 6.74
N ARG A 25 21.06 8.49 7.66
CA ARG A 25 20.46 8.64 9.00
C ARG A 25 21.11 9.75 9.84
N GLN A 26 22.38 10.03 9.60
CA GLN A 26 23.18 11.00 10.35
C GLN A 26 23.09 12.41 9.73
N GLY A 27 22.37 12.58 8.62
CA GLY A 27 22.24 13.84 7.91
C GLY A 27 22.44 13.70 6.40
N GLU A 28 22.48 14.85 5.72
CA GLU A 28 22.75 14.91 4.29
C GLU A 28 24.24 15.04 4.03
N ILE A 29 24.83 14.04 3.36
CA ILE A 29 26.19 14.13 2.87
C ILE A 29 26.17 14.90 1.55
N ARG A 30 26.89 16.02 1.53
CA ARG A 30 27.13 16.84 0.34
C ARG A 30 28.62 16.87 0.04
N GLN A 31 29.00 16.39 -1.13
CA GLN A 31 30.40 16.42 -1.58
C GLN A 31 30.49 16.98 -2.99
N TYR A 32 31.55 17.75 -3.26
CA TYR A 32 31.77 18.42 -4.54
C TYR A 32 33.01 17.84 -5.20
N PHE A 33 32.93 17.63 -6.51
CA PHE A 33 33.98 17.04 -7.32
C PHE A 33 34.15 17.85 -8.59
N ASP A 34 35.38 17.99 -9.06
CA ASP A 34 35.65 18.69 -10.33
C ASP A 34 35.34 17.80 -11.54
N ASP A 35 35.17 16.50 -11.32
CA ASP A 35 34.91 15.48 -12.35
C ASP A 35 33.69 14.60 -12.01
N VAL A 36 32.90 14.27 -13.03
CA VAL A 36 31.70 13.43 -12.94
C VAL A 36 32.05 11.99 -12.58
N GLU A 37 33.20 11.47 -13.03
CA GLU A 37 33.61 10.11 -12.69
C GLU A 37 34.09 10.02 -11.24
N ALA A 38 34.78 11.05 -10.75
CA ALA A 38 35.09 11.20 -9.34
C ALA A 38 33.80 11.25 -8.49
N ALA A 39 32.79 12.01 -8.93
CA ALA A 39 31.48 12.05 -8.29
C ALA A 39 30.77 10.68 -8.27
N ARG A 40 30.78 9.94 -9.39
CA ARG A 40 30.22 8.58 -9.49
C ARG A 40 30.95 7.59 -8.58
N ARG A 41 32.29 7.63 -8.57
CA ARG A 41 33.12 6.80 -7.68
C ARG A 41 32.85 7.10 -6.21
N SER A 42 32.65 8.37 -5.86
CA SER A 42 32.25 8.75 -4.51
C SER A 42 30.85 8.26 -4.17
N LEU A 43 29.86 8.47 -5.04
CA LEU A 43 28.50 7.98 -4.83
C LEU A 43 28.46 6.46 -4.63
N LYS A 44 29.25 5.69 -5.40
CA LYS A 44 29.38 4.24 -5.23
C LYS A 44 30.00 3.87 -3.88
N ARG A 45 31.03 4.59 -3.43
CA ARG A 45 31.63 4.42 -2.11
C ARG A 45 30.66 4.75 -0.98
N ILE A 46 29.96 5.88 -1.06
CA ILE A 46 28.95 6.30 -0.08
C ILE A 46 27.81 5.28 -0.01
N ARG A 47 27.30 4.79 -1.15
CA ARG A 47 26.28 3.73 -1.19
C ARG A 47 26.78 2.40 -0.64
N LYS A 48 28.07 2.08 -0.78
CA LYS A 48 28.68 0.87 -0.21
C LYS A 48 28.87 0.98 1.30
N ALA A 49 29.27 2.16 1.79
CA ALA A 49 29.45 2.44 3.22
C ALA A 49 28.11 2.62 3.95
N HIS A 50 27.10 3.11 3.23
CA HIS A 50 25.73 3.28 3.70
C HIS A 50 24.78 2.53 2.77
N PRO A 51 24.81 1.18 2.77
CA PRO A 51 23.89 0.40 1.97
C PRO A 51 22.44 0.76 2.34
N PRO A 52 21.50 0.76 1.37
CA PRO A 52 20.08 0.82 1.71
C PRO A 52 19.79 -0.34 2.67
N ARG A 53 19.21 -0.03 3.84
CA ARG A 53 19.00 -0.99 4.92
C ARG A 53 18.02 -2.08 4.48
N ILE A 54 18.56 -3.25 4.12
CA ILE A 54 17.86 -4.53 4.23
C ILE A 54 18.40 -5.15 5.51
N GLU A 55 17.63 -5.06 6.59
CA GLU A 55 17.93 -5.75 7.84
C GLU A 55 16.75 -6.70 8.11
N ASN A 56 17.04 -7.99 8.21
CA ASN A 56 16.15 -9.02 8.74
C ASN A 56 14.79 -9.20 8.02
N GLY A 57 14.74 -9.10 6.69
CA GLY A 57 13.51 -9.40 5.93
C GLY A 57 12.36 -8.39 6.15
N ILE A 58 12.60 -7.26 6.80
CA ILE A 58 11.60 -6.21 7.04
C ILE A 58 11.86 -5.02 6.12
N LEU A 59 10.88 -4.75 5.25
CA LEU A 59 10.88 -3.65 4.29
C LEU A 59 10.85 -2.28 5.01
N GLN A 60 11.87 -1.46 4.80
CA GLN A 60 11.77 -0.04 5.13
C GLN A 60 10.83 0.70 4.18
N GLN A 61 10.29 1.79 4.71
CA GLN A 61 9.11 2.47 4.23
C GLN A 61 9.06 2.66 2.71
N PRO A 62 7.96 2.28 2.04
CA PRO A 62 7.77 2.62 0.64
C PRO A 62 7.94 4.15 0.50
N ARG A 63 8.81 4.57 -0.42
CA ARG A 63 8.84 5.96 -0.92
C ARG A 63 7.39 6.36 -1.19
N LYS A 64 6.98 7.58 -0.83
CA LYS A 64 5.65 8.13 -1.15
C LYS A 64 5.19 7.62 -2.52
N GLY A 65 4.17 6.77 -2.53
CA GLY A 65 3.60 6.19 -3.74
C GLY A 65 4.49 5.15 -4.44
N THR A 66 4.95 4.12 -3.72
CA THR A 66 5.43 2.92 -4.42
C THR A 66 4.18 2.22 -4.96
N SER A 67 3.92 2.39 -6.26
CA SER A 67 2.86 1.68 -6.96
C SER A 67 3.03 0.20 -6.65
N HIS A 68 2.00 -0.43 -6.09
CA HIS A 68 1.96 -1.88 -6.02
C HIS A 68 2.13 -2.42 -7.46
N PRO A 69 2.73 -3.61 -7.68
CA PRO A 69 2.78 -4.20 -9.03
C PRO A 69 1.40 -4.32 -9.68
N ARG A 70 0.32 -4.36 -8.88
CA ARG A 70 -1.06 -4.21 -9.36
C ARG A 70 -1.43 -2.74 -9.51
N THR A 71 -1.64 -2.31 -10.76
CA THR A 71 -2.16 -0.98 -11.10
C THR A 71 -3.44 -0.66 -10.32
N GLY A 72 -3.51 0.53 -9.72
CA GLY A 72 -4.66 0.96 -8.93
C GLY A 72 -4.60 0.57 -7.45
N VAL A 73 -3.63 -0.24 -7.02
CA VAL A 73 -3.34 -0.53 -5.60
C VAL A 73 -2.07 0.20 -5.19
N VAL A 74 -2.10 0.86 -4.04
CA VAL A 74 -0.96 1.62 -3.49
C VAL A 74 -0.61 1.08 -2.12
N ARG A 75 0.64 0.62 -1.94
CA ARG A 75 1.18 0.26 -0.62
C ARG A 75 1.83 1.49 -0.01
N ALA A 76 1.39 1.87 1.19
CA ALA A 76 1.89 3.05 1.89
C ALA A 76 2.00 2.80 3.39
N ILE A 77 2.97 3.47 4.02
CA ILE A 77 3.02 3.59 5.48
C ILE A 77 2.40 4.93 5.85
N ARG A 78 1.38 4.89 6.72
CA ARG A 78 0.67 6.05 7.22
C ARG A 78 1.11 6.33 8.65
N VAL A 79 1.44 7.58 8.94
CA VAL A 79 1.79 8.02 10.29
C VAL A 79 0.54 8.58 10.96
N ASP A 80 0.16 8.03 12.10
CA ASP A 80 -0.90 8.59 12.91
C ASP A 80 -0.33 9.65 13.86
N ARG A 81 -0.38 10.90 13.40
CA ARG A 81 0.10 12.06 14.17
C ARG A 81 -0.82 12.47 15.33
N ARG A 82 -1.96 11.80 15.49
CA ARG A 82 -2.90 12.07 16.59
C ARG A 82 -2.41 11.45 17.90
N LYS A 83 -1.54 10.44 17.82
CA LYS A 83 -0.96 9.76 19.00
C LYS A 83 0.45 10.28 19.27
N PRO A 84 0.84 10.47 20.54
CA PRO A 84 2.14 11.04 20.90
C PRO A 84 3.33 10.21 20.42
N SER A 85 3.16 8.88 20.31
CA SER A 85 4.17 7.97 19.79
C SER A 85 4.31 7.97 18.27
N ASN A 86 3.47 8.71 17.54
CA ASN A 86 3.43 8.75 16.07
C ASN A 86 3.51 7.35 15.42
N PRO A 87 2.62 6.41 15.77
CA PRO A 87 2.71 5.05 15.27
C PRO A 87 2.56 5.01 13.75
N HIS A 88 3.32 4.11 13.15
CA HIS A 88 3.35 3.89 11.72
C HIS A 88 2.47 2.69 11.39
N TYR A 89 1.55 2.84 10.45
CA TYR A 89 0.68 1.75 10.02
C TYR A 89 0.91 1.40 8.56
N LEU A 90 1.01 0.11 8.26
CA LEU A 90 1.03 -0.35 6.88
C LEU A 90 -0.39 -0.43 6.33
N ALA A 91 -0.63 0.19 5.17
CA ALA A 91 -1.92 0.17 4.52
C ALA A 91 -1.79 0.01 3.00
N PHE A 92 -2.78 -0.69 2.43
CA PHE A 92 -3.02 -0.78 1.01
C PHE A 92 -4.21 0.10 0.66
N SER A 93 -4.07 0.98 -0.32
CA SER A 93 -5.11 1.93 -0.73
C SER A 93 -5.50 1.68 -2.17
N VAL A 94 -6.80 1.75 -2.46
CA VAL A 94 -7.34 1.57 -3.81
C VAL A 94 -8.17 2.78 -4.17
N ASN A 95 -7.84 3.42 -5.29
CA ASN A 95 -8.62 4.51 -5.84
C ASN A 95 -9.72 3.95 -6.74
N TRP A 96 -10.94 4.44 -6.56
CA TRP A 96 -12.11 4.05 -7.36
C TRP A 96 -13.03 5.25 -7.57
N LYS A 97 -13.95 5.14 -8.52
CA LYS A 97 -14.97 6.17 -8.78
C LYS A 97 -16.35 5.62 -8.50
N ASP A 98 -17.21 6.42 -7.90
CA ASP A 98 -18.62 6.08 -7.78
C ASP A 98 -19.38 6.28 -9.11
N GLU A 99 -20.67 5.97 -9.10
CA GLU A 99 -21.56 6.13 -10.26
C GLU A 99 -21.65 7.58 -10.75
N ASN A 100 -21.44 8.54 -9.85
CA ASN A 100 -21.44 9.97 -10.16
C ASN A 100 -20.06 10.47 -10.65
N GLY A 101 -19.08 9.57 -10.78
CA GLY A 101 -17.72 9.89 -11.21
C GLY A 101 -16.84 10.54 -10.14
N LYS A 102 -17.30 10.64 -8.88
CA LYS A 102 -16.53 11.18 -7.77
C LYS A 102 -15.44 10.19 -7.37
N ASN A 103 -14.23 10.71 -7.16
CA ASN A 103 -13.09 9.91 -6.72
C ASN A 103 -13.23 9.53 -5.25
N HIS A 104 -13.00 8.25 -4.95
CA HIS A 104 -12.97 7.68 -3.62
C HIS A 104 -11.68 6.89 -3.40
N VAL A 105 -11.30 6.73 -2.14
CA VAL A 105 -10.14 5.95 -1.73
C VAL A 105 -10.55 4.99 -0.62
N SER A 106 -10.49 3.69 -0.91
CA SER A 106 -10.65 2.64 0.10
C SER A 106 -9.27 2.26 0.65
N SER A 107 -9.18 2.04 1.96
CA SER A 107 -7.90 1.71 2.60
C SER A 107 -8.02 0.49 3.51
N PHE A 108 -7.13 -0.46 3.28
CA PHE A 108 -6.99 -1.72 4.00
C PHE A 108 -5.71 -1.66 4.83
N GLN A 109 -5.85 -1.28 6.10
CA GLN A 109 -4.74 -1.16 7.04
C GLN A 109 -4.42 -2.51 7.67
N ALA A 110 -3.24 -3.06 7.37
CA ALA A 110 -2.77 -4.34 7.90
C ALA A 110 -2.49 -4.27 9.41
N GLY A 111 -1.83 -3.23 9.89
CA GLY A 111 -1.45 -3.11 11.30
C GLY A 111 -0.34 -2.11 11.54
N ASN A 112 0.08 -1.99 12.80
CA ASN A 112 1.26 -1.20 13.17
C ASN A 112 2.49 -1.88 12.56
N VAL A 113 3.35 -1.12 11.89
CA VAL A 113 4.59 -1.62 11.24
C VAL A 113 5.49 -2.38 12.22
N ASP A 114 5.46 -2.03 13.50
CA ASP A 114 6.28 -2.66 14.53
C ASP A 114 5.75 -4.05 14.97
N THR A 115 4.46 -4.33 14.76
CA THR A 115 3.80 -5.54 15.30
C THR A 115 3.04 -6.34 14.24
N VAL A 116 2.93 -5.85 13.01
CA VAL A 116 2.13 -6.46 11.94
C VAL A 116 2.75 -7.79 11.51
N THR A 117 1.92 -8.83 11.41
CA THR A 117 2.39 -10.15 10.99
C THR A 117 2.38 -10.28 9.45
N PRO A 118 3.20 -11.18 8.86
CA PRO A 118 3.13 -11.46 7.43
C PRO A 118 1.73 -11.87 6.95
N ALA A 119 0.96 -12.55 7.80
CA ALA A 119 -0.42 -12.94 7.52
C ALA A 119 -1.33 -11.71 7.37
N ASP A 120 -1.23 -10.74 8.29
CA ASP A 120 -2.02 -9.49 8.22
C ASP A 120 -1.68 -8.68 6.97
N ILE A 121 -0.39 -8.60 6.62
CA ILE A 121 0.08 -7.91 5.41
C ILE A 121 -0.55 -8.57 4.18
N LYS A 122 -0.43 -9.89 4.06
CA LYS A 122 -0.95 -10.64 2.92
C LYS A 122 -2.47 -10.55 2.83
N HIS A 123 -3.16 -10.64 3.96
CA HIS A 123 -4.61 -10.53 4.02
C HIS A 123 -5.11 -9.16 3.55
N ALA A 124 -4.48 -8.07 4.01
CA ALA A 124 -4.81 -6.72 3.56
C ALA A 124 -4.46 -6.48 2.08
N GLU A 125 -3.33 -7.03 1.60
CA GLU A 125 -2.90 -6.95 0.21
C GLU A 125 -3.89 -7.66 -0.73
N GLN A 126 -4.23 -8.91 -0.42
CA GLN A 126 -5.15 -9.71 -1.24
C GLN A 126 -6.56 -9.13 -1.25
N THR A 127 -7.02 -8.57 -0.12
CA THR A 127 -8.29 -7.84 -0.05
C THR A 127 -8.27 -6.61 -0.96
N ALA A 128 -7.18 -5.83 -0.96
CA ALA A 128 -7.05 -4.66 -1.83
C ALA A 128 -7.04 -5.05 -3.32
N ILE A 129 -6.40 -6.16 -3.68
CA ILE A 129 -6.39 -6.71 -5.05
C ILE A 129 -7.81 -7.13 -5.45
N ALA A 130 -8.49 -7.92 -4.60
CA ALA A 130 -9.86 -8.36 -4.83
C ALA A 130 -10.85 -7.19 -4.99
N PHE A 131 -10.71 -6.15 -4.16
CA PHE A 131 -11.49 -4.91 -4.29
C PHE A 131 -11.26 -4.24 -5.65
N ARG A 132 -9.99 -4.18 -6.09
CA ARG A 132 -9.63 -3.58 -7.37
C ARG A 132 -10.20 -4.37 -8.55
N GLU A 133 -10.14 -5.69 -8.50
CA GLU A 133 -10.70 -6.57 -9.54
C GLU A 133 -12.22 -6.44 -9.63
N ALA A 134 -12.90 -6.44 -8.48
CA ALA A 134 -14.35 -6.20 -8.41
C ALA A 134 -14.75 -4.86 -9.02
N TYR A 135 -13.99 -3.81 -8.75
CA TYR A 135 -14.21 -2.48 -9.32
C TYR A 135 -13.98 -2.47 -10.83
N GLU A 136 -12.87 -3.05 -11.31
CA GLU A 136 -12.57 -3.12 -12.75
C GLU A 136 -13.64 -3.90 -13.50
N TYR A 137 -14.06 -5.05 -12.97
CA TYR A 137 -15.15 -5.83 -13.57
C TYR A 137 -16.45 -5.05 -13.64
N ALA A 138 -16.85 -4.39 -12.55
CA ALA A 138 -18.06 -3.57 -12.54
C ALA A 138 -18.00 -2.46 -13.60
N ARG A 139 -16.85 -1.78 -13.72
CA ARG A 139 -16.63 -0.76 -14.75
C ARG A 139 -16.66 -1.31 -16.16
N HIS A 140 -16.04 -2.47 -16.41
CA HIS A 140 -16.01 -3.09 -17.74
C HIS A 140 -17.39 -3.57 -18.21
N ASN A 141 -18.24 -3.99 -17.27
CA ASN A 141 -19.58 -4.50 -17.56
C ASN A 141 -20.69 -3.45 -17.36
N ASN A 142 -20.34 -2.17 -17.16
CA ASN A 142 -21.28 -1.09 -16.84
C ASN A 142 -22.22 -1.40 -15.64
N LEU A 143 -21.71 -2.14 -14.66
CA LEU A 143 -22.42 -2.47 -13.42
C LEU A 143 -22.08 -1.47 -12.32
N LYS A 144 -23.01 -1.32 -11.37
CA LYS A 144 -22.77 -0.60 -10.11
C LYS A 144 -21.74 -1.35 -9.28
N PHE A 145 -20.62 -0.71 -8.99
CA PHE A 145 -19.66 -1.23 -8.02
C PHE A 145 -20.21 -1.06 -6.58
N LYS A 146 -20.16 -2.14 -5.80
CA LYS A 146 -20.66 -2.19 -4.41
C LYS A 146 -19.51 -2.38 -3.43
N PRO A 147 -18.89 -1.30 -2.92
CA PRO A 147 -17.75 -1.39 -2.01
C PRO A 147 -18.11 -2.03 -0.65
N GLU A 148 -19.39 -2.04 -0.28
CA GLU A 148 -19.89 -2.53 1.01
C GLU A 148 -19.58 -4.02 1.22
N ALA A 149 -19.44 -4.80 0.15
CA ALA A 149 -19.03 -6.21 0.19
C ALA A 149 -17.69 -6.43 0.90
N PHE A 150 -16.85 -5.40 0.97
CA PHE A 150 -15.53 -5.44 1.61
C PHE A 150 -15.52 -4.76 2.98
N SER A 151 -16.67 -4.36 3.54
CA SER A 151 -16.71 -3.65 4.84
C SER A 151 -16.25 -4.53 6.02
N ALA A 152 -16.57 -5.82 5.98
CA ALA A 152 -16.22 -6.81 7.00
C ALA A 152 -14.86 -7.50 6.75
N TRP A 153 -14.02 -6.97 5.85
CA TRP A 153 -12.79 -7.62 5.42
C TRP A 153 -11.82 -7.99 6.55
N ARG A 154 -11.81 -7.26 7.67
CA ARG A 154 -10.93 -7.57 8.80
C ARG A 154 -11.25 -8.89 9.48
N SER A 155 -12.50 -9.34 9.37
CA SER A 155 -12.99 -10.55 10.03
C SER A 155 -13.28 -11.67 9.04
N LEU A 156 -13.38 -11.34 7.75
CA LEU A 156 -13.77 -12.28 6.70
C LEU A 156 -12.81 -12.18 5.53
N GLN A 157 -12.45 -13.32 4.97
CA GLN A 157 -11.61 -13.36 3.78
C GLN A 157 -12.48 -13.01 2.55
N CYS A 158 -12.26 -11.82 2.01
CA CYS A 158 -12.96 -11.30 0.81
C CYS A 158 -12.21 -11.59 -0.51
N TYR A 159 -11.31 -12.58 -0.54
CA TYR A 159 -10.48 -12.92 -1.69
C TYR A 159 -10.33 -14.45 -1.85
N PRO A 160 -10.04 -14.97 -3.05
CA PRO A 160 -9.96 -14.24 -4.33
C PRO A 160 -11.34 -13.70 -4.73
N TRP A 161 -11.35 -12.58 -5.45
CA TRP A 161 -12.60 -12.10 -6.06
C TRP A 161 -12.89 -12.94 -7.31
N SER A 162 -14.15 -13.35 -7.49
CA SER A 162 -14.61 -13.98 -8.72
C SER A 162 -15.95 -13.37 -9.15
N SER A 163 -16.16 -13.29 -10.46
CA SER A 163 -17.41 -12.79 -11.05
C SER A 163 -18.59 -13.76 -10.84
N THR A 164 -18.33 -15.03 -10.55
CA THR A 164 -19.34 -16.07 -10.28
C THR A 164 -19.56 -16.32 -8.80
N SER A 165 -18.66 -15.86 -7.92
CA SER A 165 -18.84 -16.03 -6.49
C SER A 165 -19.78 -14.95 -5.95
N ASP A 166 -20.95 -15.39 -5.50
CA ASP A 166 -21.75 -14.59 -4.59
C ASP A 166 -20.96 -14.46 -3.29
N TRP A 167 -20.31 -13.32 -3.08
CA TRP A 167 -19.46 -13.03 -1.91
C TRP A 167 -20.21 -13.27 -0.59
N ARG A 168 -21.55 -13.22 -0.61
CA ARG A 168 -22.43 -13.58 0.52
C ARG A 168 -22.36 -15.06 0.86
N SER A 169 -22.29 -15.93 -0.13
CA SER A 169 -22.18 -17.38 0.05
C SER A 169 -20.83 -17.74 0.67
N THR A 170 -19.74 -17.13 0.19
CA THR A 170 -18.40 -17.32 0.76
C THR A 170 -18.28 -16.81 2.19
N ALA A 171 -18.85 -15.64 2.49
CA ALA A 171 -18.90 -15.10 3.85
C ALA A 171 -19.75 -15.99 4.79
N ALA A 172 -20.91 -16.45 4.33
CA ALA A 172 -21.79 -17.33 5.10
C ALA A 172 -21.14 -18.69 5.38
N GLU A 173 -20.39 -19.23 4.42
CA GLU A 173 -19.65 -20.49 4.56
C GLU A 173 -18.46 -20.36 5.53
N GLN A 174 -17.74 -19.23 5.49
CA GLN A 174 -16.69 -18.92 6.47
C GLN A 174 -17.23 -18.82 7.90
N VAL A 175 -18.37 -18.15 8.09
CA VAL A 175 -19.04 -18.06 9.40
C VAL A 175 -19.50 -19.44 9.88
N ARG A 176 -19.98 -20.30 8.97
CA ARG A 176 -20.41 -21.67 9.30
C ARG A 176 -19.24 -22.56 9.70
N ASN A 177 -18.10 -22.42 9.03
CA ASN A 177 -16.94 -23.29 9.23
C ASN A 177 -16.01 -22.84 10.37
N ASN A 178 -16.08 -21.58 10.80
CA ASN A 178 -15.24 -21.04 11.88
C ASN A 178 -16.03 -20.05 12.77
N PRO A 179 -16.91 -20.54 13.66
CA PRO A 179 -17.74 -19.68 14.51
C PRO A 179 -16.92 -18.81 15.48
N ASP A 180 -15.71 -19.25 15.87
CA ASP A 180 -14.87 -18.58 16.86
C ASP A 180 -14.03 -17.42 16.30
N ILE A 181 -13.78 -17.39 14.98
CA ILE A 181 -12.96 -16.35 14.32
C ILE A 181 -13.76 -15.02 14.17
N VAL A 182 -15.09 -15.09 14.28
CA VAL A 182 -16.00 -13.97 14.00
C VAL A 182 -16.38 -13.18 15.27
N ALA A 183 -16.00 -13.65 16.46
CA ALA A 183 -16.21 -12.93 17.71
C ALA A 183 -15.09 -11.89 17.93
N PRO A 184 -15.28 -10.65 17.45
CA PRO A 184 -16.05 -9.67 18.21
C PRO A 184 -16.96 -8.79 17.34
N LEU A 185 -17.47 -9.30 16.21
CA LEU A 185 -18.60 -8.65 15.55
C LEU A 185 -19.87 -9.12 16.26
N THR A 186 -20.55 -8.21 16.96
CA THR A 186 -21.87 -8.49 17.50
C THR A 186 -22.73 -9.11 16.39
N LYS A 187 -23.48 -10.18 16.69
CA LYS A 187 -24.40 -10.85 15.74
C LYS A 187 -25.20 -9.87 14.86
N ALA A 188 -25.47 -8.67 15.36
CA ALA A 188 -26.09 -7.55 14.67
C ALA A 188 -25.32 -7.04 13.44
N ALA A 189 -23.99 -6.89 13.50
CA ALA A 189 -23.17 -6.39 12.38
C ALA A 189 -23.13 -7.39 11.21
N ILE A 190 -23.03 -8.69 11.53
CA ILE A 190 -23.06 -9.77 10.54
C ILE A 190 -24.47 -9.87 9.95
N LYS A 191 -25.53 -9.76 10.77
CA LYS A 191 -26.91 -9.76 10.31
C LYS A 191 -27.21 -8.57 9.38
N ALA A 192 -26.73 -7.37 9.72
CA ALA A 192 -26.87 -6.16 8.90
C ALA A 192 -26.07 -6.25 7.58
N PHE A 193 -24.88 -6.87 7.63
CA PHE A 193 -24.04 -7.12 6.46
C PHE A 193 -24.69 -8.14 5.50
N LEU A 194 -25.25 -9.22 6.03
CA LEU A 194 -25.93 -10.26 5.25
C LEU A 194 -27.30 -9.81 4.72
N SER A 195 -28.02 -8.95 5.45
CA SER A 195 -29.36 -8.47 5.04
C SER A 195 -29.34 -7.49 3.86
N GLY A 196 -28.18 -6.89 3.53
CA GLY A 196 -28.13 -5.78 2.56
C GLY A 196 -28.88 -4.54 3.06
N PRO A 197 -28.89 -3.43 2.29
CA PRO A 197 -29.55 -2.21 2.73
C PRO A 197 -31.06 -2.43 2.86
N THR A 198 -31.57 -2.34 4.08
CA THR A 198 -32.98 -2.08 4.34
C THR A 198 -33.31 -0.75 3.68
N LYS A 199 -34.20 -0.78 2.68
CA LYS A 199 -34.83 0.43 2.15
C LYS A 199 -35.47 1.17 3.33
N ALA A 200 -34.95 2.36 3.63
CA ALA A 200 -35.70 3.40 4.31
C ALA A 200 -36.47 4.19 3.26
#